data_AF-A0A081CQL8-F1
#
_entry.id   AF-A0A081CQL8-F1
#
_cell.length_a   1.000
_cell.length_b   1.000
_cell.length_c   1.000
_cell.angle_alpha   90.00
_cell.angle_beta   90.00
_cell.angle_gamma   90.00
#
_symmetry.space_group_name_H-M   'P 1'
#
loop_
_entity.id
_entity.type
_entity.pdbx_description
1 polymer ?
#
loop_
_entity_poly.entity_id
_entity_poly.type
_entity_poly.pdbx_seq_one_letter_code
_entity_poly.pdbx_strand_id
1 'polypeptide(L)'
;MKSGNGPLRVGIGGPVGSGKTALTEKLCKAMSADYSVAVVTNDIYTKEDAEALVRMQALPSERIVGVETGGCPHTAIREDATINLQAIAGLNERFPDLDIVFIESGGDNLAATFSPDLADITIYVISVCQGEEIPRKGGPGITRSDLLVINKKDLAPYVGADLGVMDSDATRMRKDMPFVFTDMKRGEGVDNIVGFLKQHGGL
;
A
#
# COMPACT_ATOMS: atom_id res chain seq x y z
N MET A 1 -24.41 -4.21 -2.14
CA MET A 1 -24.67 -5.68 -2.12
C MET A 1 -23.39 -6.33 -1.61
N LYS A 2 -23.46 -7.28 -0.68
CA LYS A 2 -22.25 -7.98 -0.22
C LYS A 2 -21.59 -8.68 -1.41
N SER A 3 -20.31 -8.41 -1.63
CA SER A 3 -19.48 -9.16 -2.57
C SER A 3 -19.55 -10.66 -2.22
N GLY A 4 -19.84 -11.51 -3.20
CA GLY A 4 -19.84 -12.97 -3.00
C GLY A 4 -18.46 -13.55 -2.69
N ASN A 5 -17.39 -12.76 -2.87
CA ASN A 5 -15.99 -13.18 -2.74
C ASN A 5 -15.28 -12.57 -1.51
N GLY A 6 -16.00 -11.84 -0.65
CA GLY A 6 -15.41 -11.07 0.45
C GLY A 6 -14.94 -9.67 0.04
N PRO A 7 -14.30 -8.91 0.95
CA PRO A 7 -13.80 -7.57 0.67
C PRO A 7 -12.67 -7.62 -0.36
N LEU A 8 -12.51 -6.53 -1.11
CA LEU A 8 -11.31 -6.30 -1.93
C LEU A 8 -10.08 -6.19 -1.03
N ARG A 9 -9.06 -7.00 -1.26
CA ARG A 9 -7.80 -6.99 -0.49
C ARG A 9 -6.73 -6.25 -1.27
N VAL A 10 -6.31 -5.10 -0.75
CA VAL A 10 -5.33 -4.22 -1.40
C VAL A 10 -4.02 -4.28 -0.61
N GLY A 11 -3.01 -4.92 -1.18
CA GLY A 11 -1.66 -4.97 -0.60
C GLY A 11 -0.88 -3.68 -0.88
N ILE A 12 -0.40 -3.01 0.17
CA ILE A 12 0.43 -1.80 0.08
C ILE A 12 1.84 -2.16 0.53
N GLY A 13 2.73 -2.34 -0.43
CA GLY A 13 4.12 -2.75 -0.24
C GLY A 13 5.10 -1.63 -0.54
N GLY A 14 6.36 -1.81 -0.13
CA GLY A 14 7.42 -0.86 -0.44
C GLY A 14 8.45 -0.66 0.65
N PRO A 15 9.56 0.03 0.36
CA PRO A 15 10.66 0.13 1.30
C PRO A 15 10.37 0.92 2.56
N VAL A 16 11.25 0.75 3.55
CA VAL A 16 11.21 1.51 4.80
C VAL A 16 11.21 3.01 4.47
N GLY A 17 10.26 3.74 5.06
CA GLY A 17 10.16 5.20 4.90
C GLY A 17 9.66 5.69 3.54
N SER A 18 9.15 4.85 2.63
CA SER A 18 8.60 5.31 1.35
C SER A 18 7.27 6.07 1.47
N GLY A 19 6.55 5.87 2.60
CA GLY A 19 5.30 6.56 2.91
C GLY A 19 4.05 5.69 2.77
N LYS A 20 4.17 4.37 3.00
CA LYS A 20 3.07 3.41 3.01
C LYS A 20 1.97 3.81 4.01
N THR A 21 2.31 3.97 5.30
CA THR A 21 1.35 4.40 6.34
C THR A 21 0.63 5.71 6.00
N ALA A 22 1.34 6.66 5.39
CA ALA A 22 0.75 7.92 4.94
C ALA A 22 -0.24 7.71 3.78
N LEU A 23 0.09 6.84 2.82
CA LEU A 23 -0.84 6.44 1.76
C LEU A 23 -2.05 5.71 2.34
N THR A 24 -1.84 4.75 3.23
CA THR A 24 -2.90 3.99 3.90
C THR A 24 -3.88 4.94 4.61
N GLU A 25 -3.37 5.94 5.33
CA GLU A 25 -4.20 6.98 5.98
C GLU A 25 -5.06 7.77 4.97
N LYS A 26 -4.45 8.24 3.87
CA LYS A 26 -5.17 9.02 2.87
C LYS A 26 -6.25 8.21 2.18
N LEU A 27 -5.97 6.94 1.83
CA LEU A 27 -6.94 6.05 1.22
C LEU A 27 -8.10 5.73 2.17
N CYS A 28 -7.82 5.48 3.44
CA CYS A 28 -8.86 5.26 4.45
C CYS A 28 -9.82 6.45 4.53
N LYS A 29 -9.28 7.67 4.64
CA LYS A 29 -10.11 8.88 4.72
C LYS A 29 -10.89 9.17 3.44
N ALA A 30 -10.29 8.91 2.28
CA ALA A 30 -10.93 9.17 1.00
C ALA A 30 -12.03 8.14 0.66
N MET A 31 -11.90 6.89 1.13
CA MET A 31 -12.79 5.80 0.74
C MET A 31 -13.82 5.41 1.81
N SER A 32 -13.58 5.70 3.09
CA SER A 32 -14.49 5.32 4.19
C SER A 32 -15.85 6.05 4.20
N ALA A 33 -16.01 7.10 3.39
CA ALA A 33 -17.29 7.76 3.18
C ALA A 33 -18.26 6.92 2.32
N ASP A 34 -17.71 6.16 1.36
CA ASP A 34 -18.47 5.41 0.38
C ASP A 34 -18.45 3.89 0.65
N TYR A 35 -17.41 3.39 1.32
CA TYR A 35 -17.14 1.97 1.52
C TYR A 35 -16.88 1.62 2.98
N SER A 36 -17.23 0.39 3.38
CA SER A 36 -16.79 -0.17 4.67
C SER A 36 -15.34 -0.62 4.55
N VAL A 37 -14.43 0.10 5.21
CA VAL A 37 -12.96 -0.09 5.12
C VAL A 37 -12.39 -0.62 6.43
N ALA A 38 -11.36 -1.46 6.33
CA ALA A 38 -10.49 -1.85 7.44
C ALA A 38 -9.01 -1.91 7.00
N VAL A 39 -8.11 -1.99 7.97
CA VAL A 39 -6.66 -2.05 7.75
C VAL A 39 -6.03 -3.17 8.58
N VAL A 40 -5.11 -3.90 7.95
CA VAL A 40 -4.13 -4.76 8.62
C VAL A 40 -2.74 -4.18 8.36
N THR A 41 -2.03 -3.76 9.40
CA THR A 41 -0.63 -3.31 9.29
C THR A 41 0.32 -4.38 9.76
N ASN A 42 1.48 -4.48 9.14
CA ASN A 42 2.52 -5.43 9.50
C ASN A 42 3.78 -4.68 9.93
N ASP A 43 4.33 -5.04 11.08
CA ASP A 43 5.66 -4.61 11.49
C ASP A 43 6.36 -5.78 12.21
N ILE A 44 7.69 -5.76 12.26
CA ILE A 44 8.48 -6.91 12.73
C ILE A 44 8.34 -7.06 14.25
N TYR A 45 8.39 -5.95 14.99
CA TYR A 45 8.54 -5.95 16.45
C TYR A 45 7.54 -5.05 17.18
N THR A 46 6.69 -4.31 16.46
CA THR A 46 5.83 -3.29 17.07
C THR A 46 4.45 -3.27 16.42
N LYS A 47 3.57 -2.42 16.95
CA LYS A 47 2.30 -2.03 16.33
C LYS A 47 2.27 -0.55 15.96
N GLU A 48 3.45 0.05 15.75
CA GLU A 48 3.62 1.48 15.56
C GLU A 48 2.76 2.01 14.40
N ASP A 49 2.70 1.30 13.27
CA ASP A 49 1.88 1.72 12.13
C ASP A 49 0.37 1.68 12.42
N ALA A 50 -0.12 0.65 13.11
CA ALA A 50 -1.52 0.59 13.56
C ALA A 50 -1.84 1.74 14.52
N GLU A 51 -0.99 1.97 15.51
CA GLU A 51 -1.14 3.08 16.45
C GLU A 51 -1.05 4.44 15.77
N ALA A 52 -0.17 4.59 14.79
CA ALA A 52 -0.05 5.80 13.98
C ALA A 52 -1.34 6.07 13.20
N LEU A 53 -1.93 5.06 12.55
CA LEU A 53 -3.21 5.20 11.86
C LEU A 53 -4.35 5.61 12.80
N VAL A 54 -4.38 5.07 14.02
CA VAL A 54 -5.33 5.51 15.06
C VAL A 54 -5.11 6.97 15.45
N ARG A 55 -3.85 7.37 15.71
CA ARG A 55 -3.50 8.78 16.05
C ARG A 55 -3.83 9.75 14.91
N MET A 56 -3.68 9.32 13.67
CA MET A 56 -4.04 10.10 12.48
C MET A 56 -5.56 10.11 12.21
N GLN A 57 -6.35 9.36 12.99
CA GLN A 57 -7.78 9.19 12.80
C GLN A 57 -8.10 8.70 11.38
N ALA A 58 -7.33 7.73 10.88
CA ALA A 58 -7.55 7.13 9.57
C ALA A 58 -8.89 6.38 9.54
N LEU A 59 -9.17 5.61 10.59
CA LEU A 59 -10.41 4.88 10.85
C LEU A 59 -10.65 4.76 12.37
N PRO A 60 -11.86 4.37 12.82
CA PRO A 60 -12.06 3.87 14.18
C PRO A 60 -11.08 2.73 14.51
N SER A 61 -10.58 2.70 15.75
CA SER A 61 -9.50 1.77 16.15
C SER A 61 -9.88 0.30 16.00
N GLU A 62 -11.17 -0.03 16.14
CA GLU A 62 -11.70 -1.36 15.92
C GLU A 62 -11.52 -1.91 14.50
N ARG A 63 -11.29 -1.03 13.50
CA ARG A 63 -11.08 -1.36 12.09
C ARG A 63 -9.60 -1.43 11.71
N ILE A 64 -8.70 -1.24 12.66
CA ILE A 64 -7.25 -1.25 12.44
C ILE A 64 -6.64 -2.38 13.27
N VAL A 65 -6.00 -3.34 12.61
CA VAL A 65 -5.34 -4.48 13.25
C VAL A 65 -3.84 -4.41 12.98
N GLY A 66 -3.03 -4.36 14.05
CA GLY A 66 -1.58 -4.47 13.96
C GLY A 66 -1.10 -5.91 14.14
N VAL A 67 -0.39 -6.43 13.15
CA VAL A 67 0.25 -7.74 13.14
C VAL A 67 1.75 -7.58 13.36
N GLU A 68 2.26 -8.25 14.40
CA GLU A 68 3.68 -8.39 14.64
C GLU A 68 4.18 -9.66 13.94
N THR A 69 5.03 -9.51 12.92
CA THR A 69 5.43 -10.65 12.06
C THR A 69 6.54 -11.50 12.68
N GLY A 70 7.34 -10.94 13.60
CA GLY A 70 8.45 -11.64 14.27
C GLY A 70 9.65 -11.98 13.38
N GLY A 71 9.62 -11.62 12.09
CA GLY A 71 10.65 -11.94 11.09
C GLY A 71 10.51 -11.12 9.80
N CYS A 72 11.23 -11.51 8.75
CA CYS A 72 11.25 -10.77 7.48
C CYS A 72 9.83 -10.45 6.96
N PRO A 73 9.52 -9.19 6.63
CA PRO A 73 8.17 -8.78 6.21
C PRO A 73 7.62 -9.57 5.03
N HIS A 74 8.45 -9.90 4.02
CA HIS A 74 8.02 -10.68 2.87
C HIS A 74 7.42 -12.05 3.26
N THR A 75 7.89 -12.69 4.33
CA THR A 75 7.35 -13.97 4.80
C THR A 75 5.86 -13.83 5.14
N ALA A 76 5.50 -12.81 5.92
CA ALA A 76 4.13 -12.61 6.37
C ALA A 76 3.15 -12.21 5.26
N ILE A 77 3.65 -11.75 4.11
CA ILE A 77 2.81 -11.33 2.98
C ILE A 77 2.89 -12.25 1.76
N ARG A 78 3.84 -13.21 1.74
CA ARG A 78 4.08 -14.08 0.58
C ARG A 78 4.27 -15.55 0.95
N GLU A 79 5.33 -15.88 1.68
CA GLU A 79 5.66 -17.29 1.95
C GLU A 79 4.71 -17.94 2.97
N ASP A 80 4.29 -17.20 3.99
CA ASP A 80 3.31 -17.62 4.99
C ASP A 80 2.39 -16.44 5.34
N ALA A 81 1.34 -16.29 4.54
CA ALA A 81 0.33 -15.24 4.73
C ALA A 81 -0.71 -15.56 5.82
N THR A 82 -0.56 -16.68 6.55
CA THR A 82 -1.59 -17.20 7.47
C THR A 82 -2.01 -16.17 8.51
N ILE A 83 -1.06 -15.44 9.10
CA ILE A 83 -1.35 -14.45 10.14
C ILE A 83 -2.18 -13.27 9.61
N ASN A 84 -1.92 -12.82 8.39
CA ASN A 84 -2.70 -11.77 7.73
C ASN A 84 -4.08 -12.28 7.34
N LEU A 85 -4.18 -13.50 6.78
CA LEU A 85 -5.46 -14.12 6.44
C LEU A 85 -6.36 -14.31 7.66
N GLN A 86 -5.79 -14.70 8.80
CA GLN A 86 -6.52 -14.80 10.07
C GLN A 86 -7.01 -13.42 10.57
N ALA A 87 -6.16 -12.38 10.48
CA ALA A 87 -6.56 -11.01 10.83
C ALA A 87 -7.71 -10.52 9.95
N ILE A 88 -7.65 -10.77 8.64
CA ILE A 88 -8.72 -10.43 7.68
C ILE A 88 -10.00 -11.21 8.01
N ALA A 89 -9.91 -12.50 8.31
CA ALA A 89 -11.07 -13.31 8.69
C ALA A 89 -11.77 -12.76 9.95
N GLY A 90 -11.00 -12.39 10.98
CA GLY A 90 -11.55 -11.76 12.19
C GLY A 90 -12.20 -10.41 11.92
N LEU A 91 -11.63 -9.59 11.03
CA LEU A 91 -12.26 -8.33 10.58
C LEU A 91 -13.57 -8.59 9.83
N ASN A 92 -13.63 -9.58 8.95
CA ASN A 92 -14.85 -9.95 8.21
C ASN A 92 -15.97 -10.47 9.12
N GLU A 93 -15.62 -11.23 10.17
CA GLU A 93 -16.60 -11.67 11.17
C GLU A 93 -17.15 -10.48 11.96
N ARG A 94 -16.28 -9.53 12.34
CA ARG A 94 -16.65 -8.34 13.10
C ARG A 94 -17.43 -7.30 12.28
N PHE A 95 -17.10 -7.16 11.00
CA PHE A 95 -17.72 -6.22 10.07
C PHE A 95 -18.24 -6.98 8.83
N PRO A 96 -19.44 -7.58 8.91
CA PRO A 96 -19.95 -8.39 7.81
C PRO A 96 -20.28 -7.62 6.52
N ASP A 97 -20.22 -6.29 6.56
CA ASP A 97 -20.41 -5.34 5.47
C ASP A 97 -19.08 -4.86 4.85
N LEU A 98 -17.94 -5.41 5.27
CA LEU A 98 -16.61 -4.97 4.83
C LEU A 98 -16.45 -5.07 3.31
N ASP A 99 -16.13 -3.94 2.68
CA ASP A 99 -15.95 -3.82 1.23
C ASP A 99 -14.46 -3.87 0.85
N ILE A 100 -13.58 -3.28 1.68
CA ILE A 100 -12.16 -3.13 1.39
C ILE A 100 -11.31 -3.41 2.63
N VAL A 101 -10.22 -4.15 2.45
CA VAL A 101 -9.14 -4.28 3.44
C VAL A 101 -7.81 -3.85 2.85
N PHE A 102 -7.21 -2.81 3.42
CA PHE A 102 -5.83 -2.44 3.12
C PHE A 102 -4.87 -3.28 3.96
N ILE A 103 -3.86 -3.85 3.32
CA ILE A 103 -2.86 -4.69 3.96
C ILE A 103 -1.50 -4.02 3.76
N GLU A 104 -1.03 -3.32 4.78
CA GLU A 104 0.27 -2.66 4.74
C GLU A 104 1.37 -3.65 5.14
N SER A 105 2.35 -3.84 4.28
CA SER A 105 3.53 -4.64 4.61
C SER A 105 4.47 -3.88 5.55
N GLY A 106 5.29 -4.62 6.30
CA GLY A 106 6.51 -4.04 6.87
C GLY A 106 7.40 -3.48 5.75
N GLY A 107 8.27 -2.52 6.07
CA GLY A 107 9.21 -1.99 5.09
C GLY A 107 10.24 -3.03 4.66
N ASP A 108 10.36 -3.27 3.36
CA ASP A 108 11.23 -4.32 2.80
C ASP A 108 11.93 -3.86 1.51
N ASN A 109 12.84 -4.68 0.99
CA ASN A 109 13.61 -4.39 -0.20
C ASN A 109 12.77 -4.46 -1.50
N LEU A 110 13.41 -4.13 -2.63
CA LEU A 110 12.77 -4.05 -3.96
C LEU A 110 12.22 -5.40 -4.48
N ALA A 111 12.56 -6.52 -3.83
CA ALA A 111 12.07 -7.86 -4.17
C ALA A 111 10.74 -8.24 -3.51
N ALA A 112 10.25 -7.46 -2.55
CA ALA A 112 9.04 -7.77 -1.81
C ALA A 112 7.78 -7.63 -2.70
N THR A 113 6.92 -8.64 -2.63
CA THR A 113 5.65 -8.74 -3.35
C THR A 113 4.65 -9.52 -2.50
N PHE A 114 3.37 -9.25 -2.68
CA PHE A 114 2.31 -10.01 -2.01
C PHE A 114 2.02 -11.32 -2.73
N SER A 115 1.62 -12.34 -1.98
CA SER A 115 0.99 -13.54 -2.55
C SER A 115 -0.37 -13.16 -3.17
N PRO A 116 -0.74 -13.71 -4.34
CA PRO A 116 -2.10 -13.61 -4.88
C PRO A 116 -3.17 -14.16 -3.93
N ASP A 117 -2.79 -15.07 -3.02
CA ASP A 117 -3.71 -15.59 -2.00
C ASP A 117 -4.06 -14.52 -0.96
N LEU A 118 -3.22 -13.49 -0.78
CA LEU A 118 -3.40 -12.44 0.22
C LEU A 118 -3.94 -11.13 -0.36
N ALA A 119 -3.49 -10.71 -1.54
CA ALA A 119 -3.86 -9.44 -2.15
C ALA A 119 -4.44 -9.63 -3.57
N ASP A 120 -5.60 -9.03 -3.81
CA ASP A 120 -6.26 -8.98 -5.13
C ASP A 120 -5.65 -7.89 -6.01
N ILE A 121 -5.24 -6.78 -5.39
CA ILE A 121 -4.53 -5.66 -6.03
C ILE A 121 -3.31 -5.31 -5.20
N THR A 122 -2.20 -5.01 -5.87
CA THR A 122 -0.94 -4.61 -5.26
C THR A 122 -0.54 -3.19 -5.65
N ILE A 123 -0.35 -2.35 -4.64
CA ILE A 123 0.27 -1.03 -4.75
C ILE A 123 1.69 -1.13 -4.19
N TYR A 124 2.68 -0.72 -4.97
CA TYR A 124 4.06 -0.64 -4.50
C TYR A 124 4.49 0.82 -4.37
N VAL A 125 5.00 1.22 -3.21
CA VAL A 125 5.35 2.60 -2.88
C VAL A 125 6.86 2.75 -2.80
N ILE A 126 7.43 3.54 -3.70
CA ILE A 126 8.80 4.06 -3.61
C ILE A 126 8.76 5.56 -3.30
N SER A 127 9.91 6.15 -3.01
CA SER A 127 10.04 7.57 -2.69
C SER A 127 11.18 8.20 -3.46
N VAL A 128 10.99 9.44 -3.92
CA VAL A 128 12.05 10.23 -4.59
C VAL A 128 13.31 10.36 -3.71
N CYS A 129 13.15 10.44 -2.39
CA CYS A 129 14.29 10.51 -1.45
C CYS A 129 15.20 9.28 -1.45
N GLN A 130 14.82 8.18 -2.10
CA GLN A 130 15.63 6.97 -2.19
C GLN A 130 16.65 7.01 -3.35
N GLY A 131 16.56 8.03 -4.21
CA GLY A 131 17.42 8.22 -5.38
C GLY A 131 16.64 8.17 -6.69
N GLU A 132 17.06 8.98 -7.66
CA GLU A 132 16.51 9.03 -9.02
C GLU A 132 16.61 7.67 -9.73
N GLU A 133 17.61 6.86 -9.39
CA GLU A 133 17.88 5.59 -10.03
C GLU A 133 16.99 4.43 -9.55
N ILE A 134 16.13 4.66 -8.56
CA ILE A 134 15.31 3.58 -7.98
C ILE A 134 14.41 2.89 -9.01
N PRO A 135 13.67 3.60 -9.90
CA PRO A 135 12.88 2.95 -10.94
C PRO A 135 13.72 2.00 -11.82
N ARG A 136 14.92 2.41 -12.24
CA ARG A 136 15.80 1.58 -13.10
C ARG A 136 16.48 0.41 -12.38
N LYS A 137 16.57 0.41 -11.05
CA LYS A 137 17.00 -0.77 -10.27
C LYS A 137 15.98 -1.91 -10.37
N GLY A 138 14.72 -1.61 -10.70
CA GLY A 138 13.69 -2.60 -10.98
C GLY A 138 13.23 -3.38 -9.74
N GLY A 139 13.04 -4.68 -9.90
CA GLY A 139 12.41 -5.54 -8.90
C GLY A 139 10.92 -5.74 -9.15
N PRO A 140 10.33 -6.85 -8.67
CA PRO A 140 8.95 -7.21 -8.95
C PRO A 140 7.95 -6.16 -8.42
N GLY A 141 8.24 -5.48 -7.31
CA GLY A 141 7.41 -4.37 -6.83
C GLY A 141 7.35 -3.20 -7.82
N ILE A 142 8.48 -2.82 -8.44
CA ILE A 142 8.51 -1.74 -9.44
C ILE A 142 7.96 -2.20 -10.78
N THR A 143 8.24 -3.42 -11.20
CA THR A 143 7.98 -3.90 -12.57
C THR A 143 6.67 -4.64 -12.75
N ARG A 144 6.04 -5.14 -11.68
CA ARG A 144 4.88 -6.05 -11.73
C ARG A 144 3.72 -5.71 -10.79
N SER A 145 3.89 -4.74 -9.89
CA SER A 145 2.75 -4.24 -9.10
C SER A 145 1.67 -3.66 -10.01
N ASP A 146 0.41 -3.83 -9.63
CA ASP A 146 -0.73 -3.31 -10.39
C ASP A 146 -0.65 -1.78 -10.48
N LEU A 147 -0.19 -1.12 -9.41
CA LEU A 147 0.11 0.31 -9.38
C LEU A 147 1.44 0.61 -8.66
N LEU A 148 2.31 1.38 -9.31
CA LEU A 148 3.48 1.98 -8.64
C LEU A 148 3.18 3.40 -8.19
N VAL A 149 3.47 3.70 -6.93
CA VAL A 149 3.42 5.05 -6.36
C VAL A 149 4.86 5.56 -6.16
N ILE A 150 5.17 6.71 -6.76
CA ILE A 150 6.45 7.41 -6.59
C ILE A 150 6.21 8.63 -5.70
N ASN A 151 6.36 8.43 -4.40
CA ASN A 151 5.97 9.40 -3.38
C ASN A 151 7.07 10.43 -3.08
N LYS A 152 6.68 11.49 -2.36
CA LYS A 152 7.54 12.59 -1.92
C LYS A 152 8.14 13.36 -3.09
N LYS A 153 7.35 13.55 -4.16
CA LYS A 153 7.79 14.29 -5.35
C LYS A 153 8.22 15.73 -5.03
N ASP A 154 7.65 16.32 -3.98
CA ASP A 154 7.98 17.66 -3.49
C ASP A 154 9.41 17.77 -2.96
N LEU A 155 10.04 16.63 -2.62
CA LEU A 155 11.40 16.60 -2.09
C LEU A 155 12.49 16.45 -3.15
N ALA A 156 12.13 16.29 -4.43
CA ALA A 156 13.08 16.10 -5.53
C ALA A 156 14.22 17.15 -5.57
N PRO A 157 13.95 18.46 -5.41
CA PRO A 157 15.00 19.49 -5.46
C PRO A 157 16.04 19.38 -4.33
N TYR A 158 15.68 18.76 -3.21
CA TYR A 158 16.55 18.65 -2.03
C TYR A 158 17.44 17.41 -2.06
N VAL A 159 17.11 16.43 -2.89
CA VAL A 159 17.88 15.18 -3.04
C VAL A 159 18.55 15.06 -4.40
N GLY A 160 18.43 16.10 -5.25
CA GLY A 160 19.05 16.13 -6.58
C GLY A 160 18.44 15.11 -7.55
N ALA A 161 17.15 14.80 -7.40
CA ALA A 161 16.44 13.89 -8.29
C ALA A 161 15.65 14.65 -9.36
N ASP A 162 15.77 14.21 -10.62
CA ASP A 162 14.98 14.68 -11.75
C ASP A 162 13.75 13.79 -11.94
N LEU A 163 12.57 14.39 -11.75
CA LEU A 163 11.29 13.68 -11.89
C LEU A 163 11.05 13.19 -13.33
N GLY A 164 11.57 13.89 -14.35
CA GLY A 164 11.47 13.48 -15.74
C GLY A 164 12.33 12.26 -16.06
N VAL A 165 13.51 12.13 -15.43
CA VAL A 165 14.32 10.91 -15.53
C VAL A 165 13.62 9.74 -14.84
N MET A 166 13.09 9.96 -13.63
CA MET A 166 12.32 8.94 -12.91
C MET A 166 11.08 8.48 -13.69
N ASP A 167 10.38 9.39 -14.35
CA ASP A 167 9.22 9.11 -15.21
C ASP A 167 9.59 8.22 -16.40
N SER A 168 10.65 8.61 -17.13
CA SER A 168 11.17 7.85 -18.26
C SER A 168 11.62 6.43 -17.86
N ASP A 169 12.31 6.32 -16.72
CA ASP A 169 12.76 5.04 -16.20
C ASP A 169 11.60 4.18 -15.69
N ALA A 170 10.63 4.75 -14.98
CA ALA A 170 9.44 4.04 -14.54
C ALA A 170 8.64 3.50 -15.73
N THR A 171 8.39 4.34 -16.74
CA THR A 171 7.72 3.97 -18.00
C THR A 171 8.42 2.79 -18.68
N ARG A 172 9.74 2.86 -18.85
CA ARG A 172 10.53 1.78 -19.45
C ARG A 172 10.47 0.48 -18.65
N MET A 173 10.63 0.57 -17.33
CA MET A 173 10.69 -0.62 -16.47
C MET A 173 9.33 -1.28 -16.27
N ARG A 174 8.25 -0.50 -16.35
CA ARG A 174 6.87 -0.96 -16.17
C ARG A 174 6.19 -1.40 -17.47
N LYS A 175 6.79 -1.14 -18.64
CA LYS A 175 6.19 -1.47 -19.95
C LYS A 175 4.75 -0.93 -20.05
N ASP A 176 4.62 0.37 -19.76
CA ASP A 176 3.36 1.12 -19.79
C ASP A 176 2.31 0.74 -18.71
N MET A 177 2.64 -0.14 -17.75
CA MET A 177 1.79 -0.33 -16.57
C MET A 177 1.73 0.94 -15.70
N PRO A 178 0.58 1.24 -15.07
CA PRO A 178 0.32 2.55 -14.50
C PRO A 178 1.22 2.85 -13.30
N PHE A 179 1.63 4.12 -13.18
CA PHE A 179 2.28 4.65 -12.00
C PHE A 179 1.84 6.09 -11.76
N VAL A 180 2.03 6.59 -10.54
CA VAL A 180 1.64 7.96 -10.17
C VAL A 180 2.69 8.59 -9.27
N PHE A 181 3.07 9.84 -9.57
CA PHE A 181 3.85 10.67 -8.66
C PHE A 181 2.94 11.29 -7.61
N THR A 182 3.34 11.21 -6.35
CA THR A 182 2.51 11.70 -5.24
C THR A 182 3.25 12.58 -4.26
N ASP A 183 2.47 13.37 -3.54
CA ASP A 183 2.87 14.02 -2.30
C ASP A 183 1.80 13.73 -1.24
N MET A 184 2.03 12.67 -0.47
CA MET A 184 1.09 12.25 0.58
C MET A 184 0.94 13.27 1.71
N LYS A 185 1.92 14.18 1.90
CA LYS A 185 1.83 15.24 2.92
C LYS A 185 0.76 16.26 2.53
N ARG A 186 0.67 16.59 1.24
CA ARG A 186 -0.35 17.51 0.68
C ARG A 186 -1.59 16.78 0.15
N GLY A 187 -1.56 15.46 0.07
CA GLY A 187 -2.65 14.63 -0.49
C GLY A 187 -2.67 14.58 -2.02
N GLU A 188 -1.62 15.06 -2.69
CA GLU A 188 -1.58 15.07 -4.15
C GLU A 188 -1.42 13.66 -4.72
N GLY A 189 -2.28 13.33 -5.69
CA GLY A 189 -2.31 12.04 -6.38
C GLY A 189 -3.16 10.97 -5.68
N VAL A 190 -3.74 11.24 -4.51
CA VAL A 190 -4.63 10.30 -3.81
C VAL A 190 -5.86 9.98 -4.67
N ASP A 191 -6.46 10.98 -5.31
CA ASP A 191 -7.62 10.79 -6.18
C ASP A 191 -7.33 9.88 -7.38
N ASN A 192 -6.11 9.94 -7.93
CA ASN A 192 -5.68 9.03 -9.00
C ASN A 192 -5.63 7.58 -8.50
N ILE A 193 -5.16 7.35 -7.27
CA ILE A 193 -5.08 6.02 -6.66
C ILE A 193 -6.48 5.50 -6.34
N VAL A 194 -7.37 6.34 -5.77
CA VAL A 194 -8.76 5.97 -5.53
C VAL A 194 -9.48 5.65 -6.84
N GLY A 195 -9.29 6.45 -7.88
CA GLY A 195 -9.83 6.19 -9.22
C GLY A 195 -9.34 4.86 -9.79
N PHE A 196 -8.04 4.57 -9.65
CA PHE A 196 -7.47 3.28 -10.04
C PHE A 196 -8.12 2.10 -9.30
N LEU A 197 -8.27 2.20 -7.97
CA LEU A 197 -8.88 1.16 -7.14
C LEU A 197 -10.36 0.96 -7.47
N LYS A 198 -11.12 2.03 -7.72
CA LYS A 198 -12.52 1.94 -8.18
C LYS A 198 -12.61 1.22 -9.54
N GLN A 199 -11.75 1.58 -10.48
CA GLN A 199 -11.75 1.00 -11.82
C GLN A 199 -11.33 -0.48 -11.85
N HIS A 200 -10.31 -0.87 -11.08
CA HIS A 200 -9.72 -2.21 -11.17
C HIS A 200 -10.18 -3.16 -10.05
N GLY A 201 -10.70 -2.62 -8.94
CA GLY A 201 -11.10 -3.36 -7.75
C GLY A 201 -12.56 -3.83 -7.75
N GLY A 202 -13.35 -3.47 -8.77
CA GLY A 202 -14.76 -3.87 -8.86
C GLY A 202 -15.67 -3.22 -7.80
N LEU A 203 -15.34 -1.98 -7.41
CA LEU A 203 -16.02 -1.18 -6.37
C LEU A 203 -17.05 -0.20 -6.94
#